data_AF-H9FEZ1-F1
#
_entry.id   AF-H9FEZ1-F1
#
_cell.length_a   1.000
_cell.length_b   1.000
_cell.length_c   1.000
_cell.angle_alpha   90.00
_cell.angle_beta   90.00
_cell.angle_gamma   90.00
#
_symmetry.space_group_name_H-M   'P 1'
#
loop_
_entity.id
_entity.type
_entity.pdbx_description
1 polymer ?
#
loop_
_entity_poly.entity_id
_entity_poly.type
_entity_poly.pdbx_seq_one_letter_code
_entity_poly.pdbx_strand_id
1 'polypeptide(L)'
;RNLTPSSPKDLQIQLRFAHTQQGDLFPVAHIEWTLQTDASILYLEGAELSVLQLNTNERLCVKFEFLSKLRHHHKRWRFTFSHFVVDPDQEYEVTVHNLPKPIPDGDPNHQSKNFLVPDCEHTRMKVTTPCMSSGSLWDPNITVETLEAQQLRVGFTLWNEST
;
A
#
# COMPACT_ATOMS: atom_id res chain seq x y z
N ARG A 1 -8.58 -8.92 26.87
CA ARG A 1 -8.97 -10.33 27.16
C ARG A 1 -7.74 -11.03 27.72
N ASN A 2 -7.90 -12.02 28.61
CA ASN A 2 -6.76 -12.65 29.29
C ASN A 2 -5.94 -13.59 28.38
N LEU A 3 -6.52 -14.06 27.28
CA LEU A 3 -5.85 -14.90 26.29
C LEU A 3 -5.88 -14.19 24.94
N THR A 4 -4.70 -14.05 24.33
CA THR A 4 -4.49 -13.36 23.06
C THR A 4 -3.77 -14.27 22.07
N PRO A 5 -4.06 -14.15 20.77
CA PRO A 5 -3.37 -14.91 19.73
C PRO A 5 -1.91 -14.45 19.61
N SER A 6 -1.06 -15.32 19.07
CA SER A 6 0.31 -15.00 18.68
C SER A 6 0.36 -14.02 17.51
N SER A 7 1.54 -13.47 17.21
CA SER A 7 1.75 -12.61 16.05
C SER A 7 1.53 -13.32 14.70
N PRO A 8 1.17 -12.57 13.65
CA PRO A 8 1.32 -13.01 12.27
C PRO A 8 2.76 -13.44 11.93
N LYS A 9 2.90 -14.27 10.90
CA LYS A 9 4.19 -14.65 10.32
C LYS A 9 4.26 -14.31 8.85
N ASP A 10 5.49 -14.12 8.37
CA ASP A 10 5.80 -13.96 6.96
C ASP A 10 5.00 -12.81 6.31
N LEU A 11 4.82 -11.69 7.02
CA LEU A 11 4.24 -10.48 6.42
C LEU A 11 5.08 -10.07 5.20
N GLN A 12 4.44 -10.01 4.05
CA GLN A 12 5.00 -9.55 2.80
C GLN A 12 4.08 -8.49 2.21
N ILE A 13 4.67 -7.43 1.68
CA ILE A 13 3.94 -6.38 0.97
C ILE A 13 4.56 -6.27 -0.42
N GLN A 14 3.70 -6.27 -1.43
CA GLN A 14 4.08 -6.15 -2.83
C GLN A 14 3.29 -5.03 -3.48
N LEU A 15 3.93 -4.28 -4.37
CA LEU A 15 3.22 -3.34 -5.23
C LEU A 15 2.45 -4.12 -6.30
N ARG A 16 1.14 -3.90 -6.35
CA ARG A 16 0.28 -4.38 -7.44
C ARG A 16 -0.49 -3.20 -8.03
N PHE A 17 -1.26 -3.49 -9.08
CA PHE A 17 -2.05 -2.49 -9.78
C PHE A 17 -3.44 -3.08 -10.01
N ALA A 18 -4.46 -2.26 -9.78
CA ALA A 18 -5.85 -2.67 -9.91
C ALA A 18 -6.66 -1.62 -10.67
N HIS A 19 -7.59 -2.09 -11.49
CA HIS A 19 -8.54 -1.21 -12.18
C HIS A 19 -9.77 -0.96 -11.30
N THR A 20 -10.28 0.28 -11.33
CA THR A 20 -11.62 0.59 -10.83
C THR A 20 -12.68 0.11 -11.82
N GLN A 21 -13.95 0.16 -11.42
CA GLN A 21 -15.06 -0.14 -12.32
C GLN A 21 -15.14 0.83 -13.50
N GLN A 22 -14.60 2.04 -13.34
CA GLN A 22 -14.54 3.10 -14.34
C GLN A 22 -13.37 2.92 -15.33
N GLY A 23 -12.45 1.98 -15.04
CA GLY A 23 -11.29 1.67 -15.89
C GLY A 23 -9.98 2.31 -15.44
N ASP A 24 -10.01 3.22 -14.47
CA ASP A 24 -8.82 3.88 -13.91
C ASP A 24 -7.88 2.87 -13.26
N LEU A 25 -6.58 3.05 -13.44
CA LEU A 25 -5.55 2.14 -12.94
C LEU A 25 -4.82 2.75 -11.74
N PHE A 26 -4.94 2.13 -10.58
CA PHE A 26 -4.28 2.60 -9.35
C PHE A 26 -3.21 1.62 -8.86
N PRO A 27 -2.11 2.11 -8.28
CA PRO A 27 -1.21 1.28 -7.51
C PRO A 27 -1.87 0.89 -6.19
N VAL A 28 -1.72 -0.37 -5.79
CA VAL A 28 -2.31 -0.93 -4.57
C VAL A 28 -1.27 -1.73 -3.78
N ALA A 29 -1.34 -1.65 -2.45
CA ALA A 29 -0.53 -2.47 -1.56
C ALA A 29 -1.15 -3.88 -1.45
N HIS A 30 -0.48 -4.88 -2.02
CA HIS A 30 -0.81 -6.29 -1.82
C HIS A 30 -0.13 -6.81 -0.56
N ILE A 31 -0.91 -6.94 0.50
CA ILE A 31 -0.48 -7.37 1.83
C ILE A 31 -0.80 -8.84 1.97
N GLU A 32 0.20 -9.62 2.34
CA GLU A 32 0.08 -11.05 2.55
C GLU A 32 0.74 -11.44 3.88
N TRP A 33 0.08 -12.33 4.62
CA TRP A 33 0.65 -12.90 5.83
C TRP A 33 0.13 -14.31 6.07
N THR A 34 0.79 -15.01 6.98
CA THR A 34 0.39 -16.35 7.42
C THR A 34 0.14 -16.37 8.92
N LEU A 35 -0.67 -17.32 9.37
CA LEU A 35 -0.77 -17.59 10.81
C LEU A 35 0.39 -18.44 11.28
N GLN A 36 0.80 -18.16 12.51
CA GLN A 36 1.64 -19.06 13.28
C GLN A 36 0.87 -20.36 13.59
N THR A 37 1.61 -21.48 13.61
CA THR A 37 1.05 -22.83 13.79
C THR A 37 1.11 -23.26 15.26
N ASP A 38 0.54 -22.45 16.16
CA ASP A 38 0.47 -22.76 17.58
C ASP A 38 -0.98 -22.80 18.10
N ALA A 39 -1.16 -23.25 19.34
CA ALA A 39 -2.49 -23.43 19.92
C ALA A 39 -3.26 -22.11 20.14
N SER A 40 -2.62 -20.94 19.96
CA SER A 40 -3.26 -19.64 20.18
C SER A 40 -4.30 -19.30 19.10
N ILE A 41 -4.31 -20.02 17.97
CA ILE A 41 -5.33 -19.87 16.91
C ILE A 41 -6.76 -20.03 17.42
N LEU A 42 -6.96 -20.81 18.49
CA LEU A 42 -8.28 -21.06 19.09
C LEU A 42 -8.90 -19.80 19.71
N TYR A 43 -8.05 -18.79 19.99
CA TYR A 43 -8.41 -17.48 20.52
C TYR A 43 -8.37 -16.37 19.47
N LEU A 44 -7.98 -16.68 18.22
CA LEU A 44 -7.96 -15.73 17.13
C LEU A 44 -9.39 -15.45 16.65
N GLU A 45 -9.81 -14.19 16.76
CA GLU A 45 -11.14 -13.71 16.37
C GLU A 45 -11.12 -12.96 15.03
N GLY A 46 -9.93 -12.59 14.55
CA GLY A 46 -9.78 -11.81 13.34
C GLY A 46 -8.41 -11.17 13.24
N ALA A 47 -8.28 -10.23 12.31
CA ALA A 47 -7.08 -9.40 12.16
C ALA A 47 -7.47 -7.97 11.78
N GLU A 48 -6.70 -7.00 12.25
CA GLU A 48 -6.79 -5.60 11.84
C GLU A 48 -5.56 -5.26 11.00
N LEU A 49 -5.79 -4.78 9.78
CA LEU A 49 -4.77 -4.25 8.90
C LEU A 49 -4.80 -2.73 9.03
N SER A 50 -3.63 -2.14 9.18
CA SER A 50 -3.42 -0.69 9.25
C SER A 50 -2.36 -0.31 8.24
N VAL A 51 -2.64 0.71 7.43
CA VAL A 51 -1.66 1.38 6.56
C VAL A 51 -1.51 2.81 7.08
N LEU A 52 -0.30 3.15 7.52
CA LEU A 52 0.06 4.47 8.01
C LEU A 52 0.96 5.15 6.98
N GLN A 53 0.54 6.29 6.47
CA GLN A 53 1.38 7.11 5.60
C GLN A 53 2.31 7.98 6.45
N LEU A 54 3.62 7.88 6.22
CA LEU A 54 4.61 8.42 7.17
C LEU A 54 4.71 9.95 7.15
N ASN A 55 4.50 10.60 6.00
CA ASN A 55 4.63 12.05 5.88
C ASN A 55 3.41 12.82 6.42
N THR A 56 2.19 12.29 6.23
CA THR A 56 0.94 12.91 6.69
C THR A 56 0.47 12.37 8.03
N ASN A 57 1.02 11.24 8.49
CA ASN A 57 0.56 10.48 9.66
C ASN A 57 -0.90 10.03 9.53
N GLU A 58 -1.42 9.94 8.31
CA GLU A 58 -2.77 9.45 8.03
C GLU A 58 -2.81 7.93 8.10
N ARG A 59 -3.86 7.40 8.72
CA ARG A 59 -4.01 5.96 8.96
C ARG A 59 -5.34 5.45 8.44
N LEU A 60 -5.28 4.43 7.60
CA LEU A 60 -6.44 3.72 7.12
C LEU A 60 -6.43 2.27 7.62
N CYS A 61 -7.56 1.80 8.13
CA CYS A 61 -7.68 0.47 8.72
C CYS A 61 -8.79 -0.36 8.07
N VAL A 62 -8.55 -1.66 7.95
CA VAL A 62 -9.55 -2.66 7.55
C VAL A 62 -9.49 -3.82 8.53
N LYS A 63 -10.66 -4.33 8.93
CA LYS A 63 -10.77 -5.43 9.88
C LYS A 63 -11.34 -6.68 9.21
N PHE A 64 -10.64 -7.79 9.41
CA PHE A 64 -11.14 -9.13 9.15
C PHE A 64 -11.82 -9.64 10.41
N GLU A 65 -13.09 -10.01 10.31
CA GLU A 65 -13.85 -10.62 11.39
C GLU A 65 -14.11 -12.09 11.05
N PHE A 66 -13.63 -13.01 11.89
CA PHE A 66 -13.86 -14.43 11.68
C PHE A 66 -15.17 -14.83 12.32
N LEU A 67 -16.18 -15.05 11.47
CA LEU A 67 -17.52 -15.50 11.90
C LEU A 67 -17.50 -16.90 12.52
N SER A 68 -16.45 -17.68 12.26
CA SER A 68 -16.24 -19.01 12.81
C SER A 68 -14.83 -19.15 13.36
N LYS A 69 -14.68 -19.92 14.44
CA LYS A 69 -13.36 -20.23 15.01
C LYS A 69 -12.55 -21.15 14.11
N LEU A 70 -11.28 -20.82 13.93
CA LEU A 70 -10.30 -21.68 13.28
C LEU A 70 -9.84 -22.75 14.28
N ARG A 71 -10.13 -24.03 14.01
CA ARG A 71 -9.91 -25.14 14.99
C ARG A 71 -8.69 -26.02 14.70
N HIS A 72 -8.21 -26.05 13.46
CA HIS A 72 -7.16 -27.00 13.05
C HIS A 72 -6.12 -26.35 12.12
N HIS A 73 -4.88 -26.85 12.19
CA HIS A 73 -3.74 -26.44 11.37
C HIS A 73 -3.30 -27.52 10.36
N HIS A 74 -4.21 -28.37 9.88
CA HIS A 74 -3.85 -29.39 8.88
C HIS A 74 -3.21 -28.79 7.62
N LYS A 75 -3.52 -27.52 7.33
CA LYS A 75 -2.86 -26.70 6.33
C LYS A 75 -2.55 -25.32 6.92
N ARG A 76 -1.51 -24.68 6.41
CA ARG A 76 -1.11 -23.33 6.81
C ARG A 76 -2.13 -22.31 6.32
N TRP A 77 -2.64 -21.48 7.23
CA TRP A 77 -3.54 -20.38 6.89
C TRP A 77 -2.75 -19.21 6.33
N ARG A 78 -3.14 -18.74 5.15
CA ARG A 78 -2.56 -17.61 4.44
C ARG A 78 -3.68 -16.62 4.11
N PHE A 79 -3.42 -15.35 4.34
CA PHE A 79 -4.36 -14.27 4.12
C PHE A 79 -3.73 -13.24 3.19
N THR A 80 -4.57 -12.60 2.39
CA THR A 80 -4.16 -11.54 1.48
C THR A 80 -5.19 -10.42 1.45
N PHE A 81 -4.75 -9.17 1.35
CA PHE A 81 -5.60 -8.01 1.13
C PHE A 81 -4.92 -7.05 0.14
N SER A 82 -5.66 -6.49 -0.82
CA SER A 82 -5.09 -5.71 -1.94
C SER A 82 -5.95 -4.53 -2.38
N HIS A 83 -6.68 -3.92 -1.45
CA HIS A 83 -7.59 -2.81 -1.73
C HIS A 83 -7.14 -1.49 -1.11
N PHE A 84 -5.96 -1.44 -0.49
CA PHE A 84 -5.35 -0.18 -0.11
C PHE A 84 -4.70 0.44 -1.34
N VAL A 85 -5.32 1.48 -1.88
CA VAL A 85 -4.69 2.36 -2.86
C VAL A 85 -3.55 3.09 -2.17
N VAL A 86 -2.43 3.23 -2.88
CA VAL A 86 -1.23 3.92 -2.41
C VAL A 86 -0.80 4.94 -3.45
N ASP A 87 -0.12 5.98 -3.00
CA ASP A 87 0.33 7.06 -3.87
C ASP A 87 1.78 6.84 -4.35
N PRO A 88 2.13 7.37 -5.54
CA PRO A 88 3.51 7.35 -6.03
C PRO A 88 4.47 8.11 -5.08
N ASP A 89 5.72 7.66 -5.01
CA ASP A 89 6.78 8.29 -4.20
C ASP A 89 6.43 8.48 -2.72
N GLN A 90 5.64 7.56 -2.16
CA GLN A 90 5.27 7.56 -0.74
C GLN A 90 5.82 6.36 0.01
N GLU A 91 6.12 6.58 1.29
CA GLU A 91 6.47 5.52 2.23
C GLU A 91 5.33 5.30 3.24
N TYR A 92 4.98 4.02 3.42
CA TYR A 92 3.95 3.58 4.34
C TYR A 92 4.50 2.58 5.36
N GLU A 93 4.00 2.63 6.59
CA GLU A 93 4.11 1.51 7.53
C GLU A 93 2.83 0.67 7.45
N VAL A 94 2.98 -0.59 7.05
CA VAL A 94 1.88 -1.56 7.02
C VAL A 94 1.99 -2.49 8.20
N THR A 95 0.91 -2.56 8.98
CA THR A 95 0.85 -3.36 10.19
C THR A 95 -0.34 -4.29 10.19
N VAL A 96 -0.12 -5.56 10.49
CA VAL A 96 -1.17 -6.57 10.71
C VAL A 96 -1.19 -6.92 12.19
N HIS A 97 -2.32 -6.65 12.86
CA HIS A 97 -2.58 -7.02 14.24
C HIS A 97 -3.54 -8.20 14.29
N ASN A 98 -3.19 -9.26 15.00
CA ASN A 98 -4.17 -10.29 15.31
C ASN A 98 -5.13 -9.80 16.41
N LEU A 99 -6.38 -10.25 16.37
CA LEU A 99 -7.42 -9.87 17.32
C LEU A 99 -7.83 -11.07 18.19
N PRO A 100 -8.03 -10.88 19.51
CA PRO A 100 -7.94 -9.63 20.29
C PRO A 100 -6.50 -9.11 20.46
N LYS A 101 -6.33 -7.78 20.54
CA LYS A 101 -5.05 -7.14 20.87
C LYS A 101 -4.60 -7.50 22.30
N PRO A 102 -3.28 -7.54 22.58
CA PRO A 102 -2.74 -7.89 23.88
C PRO A 102 -3.20 -6.91 24.96
N ILE A 103 -3.16 -7.38 26.21
CA ILE A 103 -3.29 -6.51 27.39
C ILE A 103 -2.07 -5.56 27.47
N PRO A 104 -2.16 -4.44 28.21
CA PRO A 104 -0.99 -3.62 28.52
C PRO A 104 0.15 -4.49 29.05
N ASP A 105 1.37 -4.22 28.59
CA ASP A 105 2.60 -4.97 28.91
C ASP A 105 2.63 -6.44 28.47
N GLY A 106 1.65 -6.89 27.69
CA GLY A 106 1.66 -8.20 27.04
C GLY A 106 2.55 -8.24 25.81
N ASP A 107 2.92 -9.45 25.39
CA ASP A 107 3.70 -9.64 24.17
C ASP A 107 2.96 -9.07 22.94
N PRO A 108 3.67 -8.36 22.05
CA PRO A 108 3.08 -7.89 20.80
C PRO A 108 2.53 -9.05 19.97
N ASN A 109 1.30 -8.92 19.47
CA ASN A 109 0.67 -9.89 18.58
C ASN A 109 0.51 -9.36 17.14
N HIS A 110 1.44 -8.52 16.71
CA HIS A 110 1.41 -7.85 15.42
C HIS A 110 2.74 -7.99 14.68
N GLN A 111 2.70 -7.67 13.40
CA GLN A 111 3.89 -7.52 12.57
C GLN A 111 3.75 -6.26 11.71
N SER A 112 4.80 -5.46 11.68
CA SER A 112 4.88 -4.23 10.87
C SER A 112 6.01 -4.34 9.86
N LYS A 113 5.82 -3.73 8.68
CA LYS A 113 6.87 -3.55 7.69
C LYS A 113 6.67 -2.24 6.93
N ASN A 114 7.76 -1.55 6.66
CA ASN A 114 7.75 -0.42 5.75
C ASN A 114 7.54 -0.89 4.32
N PHE A 115 6.83 -0.07 3.55
CA PHE A 115 6.51 -0.29 2.15
C PHE A 115 6.73 1.02 1.40
N LEU A 116 7.78 1.04 0.57
CA LEU A 116 8.12 2.17 -0.29
C LEU A 116 7.51 1.97 -1.67
N VAL A 117 6.72 2.95 -2.11
CA VAL A 117 6.15 3.00 -3.45
C VAL A 117 7.10 3.78 -4.36
N PRO A 118 7.49 3.24 -5.53
CA PRO A 118 8.34 3.96 -6.46
C PRO A 118 7.65 5.21 -7.02
N ASP A 119 8.45 6.11 -7.57
CA ASP A 119 8.00 7.31 -8.26
C ASP A 119 7.31 7.01 -9.61
N CYS A 120 6.89 8.06 -10.30
CA CYS A 120 6.24 7.96 -11.61
C CYS A 120 7.20 7.66 -12.77
N GLU A 121 8.51 7.67 -12.57
CA GLU A 121 9.49 7.25 -13.60
C GLU A 121 9.55 5.72 -13.73
N HIS A 122 9.13 5.00 -12.68
CA HIS A 122 9.04 3.54 -12.73
C HIS A 122 8.09 3.06 -13.85
N THR A 123 8.56 2.11 -14.67
CA THR A 123 7.91 1.68 -15.92
C THR A 123 6.42 1.36 -15.79
N ARG A 124 6.01 0.75 -14.67
CA ARG A 124 4.61 0.41 -14.40
C ARG A 124 3.82 1.51 -13.70
N MET A 125 4.48 2.43 -13.00
CA MET A 125 3.84 3.54 -12.30
C MET A 125 3.43 4.65 -13.26
N LYS A 126 4.25 4.92 -14.28
CA LYS A 126 4.04 5.97 -15.30
C LYS A 126 2.66 5.92 -15.97
N VAL A 127 2.03 4.74 -16.05
CA VAL A 127 0.70 4.54 -16.67
C VAL A 127 -0.43 4.45 -15.65
N THR A 128 -0.17 4.71 -14.38
CA THR A 128 -1.22 4.78 -13.35
C THR A 128 -1.91 6.13 -13.41
N THR A 129 -3.19 6.16 -13.07
CA THR A 129 -4.01 7.38 -13.04
C THR A 129 -3.34 8.53 -12.27
N PRO A 130 -2.86 8.38 -11.02
CA PRO A 130 -2.20 9.49 -10.31
C PRO A 130 -0.97 10.02 -11.06
N CYS A 131 -0.12 9.14 -11.61
CA CYS A 131 1.05 9.58 -12.36
C CYS A 131 0.68 10.23 -13.71
N MET A 132 -0.32 9.72 -14.41
CA MET A 132 -0.78 10.29 -15.68
C MET A 132 -1.38 11.68 -15.47
N SER A 133 -2.18 11.85 -14.42
CA SER A 133 -2.74 13.15 -14.03
C SER A 133 -1.65 14.16 -13.66
N SER A 134 -0.54 13.73 -13.06
CA SER A 134 0.62 14.59 -12.81
C SER A 134 1.54 14.78 -14.02
N GLY A 135 1.14 14.34 -15.22
CA GLY A 135 1.89 14.57 -16.45
C GLY A 135 3.08 13.63 -16.67
N SER A 136 3.13 12.47 -16.03
CA SER A 136 4.23 11.52 -16.24
C SER A 136 4.39 11.10 -17.72
N LEU A 137 3.31 11.05 -18.49
CA LEU A 137 3.35 10.76 -19.94
C LEU A 137 3.50 12.01 -20.81
N TRP A 138 3.55 13.20 -20.23
CA TRP A 138 3.77 14.45 -20.96
C TRP A 138 5.25 14.62 -21.26
N ASP A 139 5.56 14.73 -22.55
CA ASP A 139 6.88 15.11 -23.03
C ASP A 139 6.77 16.48 -23.73
N PRO A 140 7.27 17.57 -23.12
CA PRO A 140 7.15 18.91 -23.68
C PRO A 140 7.96 19.11 -24.95
N ASN A 141 8.95 18.26 -25.27
CA ASN A 141 9.89 18.46 -26.39
C ASN A 141 10.45 19.91 -26.42
N ILE A 142 11.07 20.32 -25.30
CA ILE A 142 11.53 21.70 -25.10
C ILE A 142 12.63 22.04 -26.10
N THR A 143 12.46 23.13 -26.83
CA THR A 143 13.48 23.71 -27.70
C THR A 143 13.93 25.06 -27.16
N VAL A 144 15.23 25.33 -27.26
CA VAL A 144 15.83 26.61 -26.85
C VAL A 144 16.68 27.13 -27.99
N GLU A 145 16.34 28.31 -28.48
CA GLU A 145 17.04 28.99 -29.56
C GLU A 145 17.66 30.30 -29.04
N THR A 146 18.97 30.45 -29.23
CA THR A 146 19.67 31.70 -28.95
C THR A 146 19.45 32.67 -30.10
N LEU A 147 18.85 33.81 -29.81
CA LEU A 147 18.60 34.89 -30.75
C LEU A 147 19.65 36.01 -30.58
N GLU A 148 19.69 36.92 -31.55
CA GLU A 148 20.52 38.13 -31.45
C GLU A 148 20.10 39.01 -30.26
N ALA A 149 20.95 39.98 -29.89
CA ALA A 149 20.69 40.92 -28.80
C ALA A 149 20.40 40.27 -27.43
N GLN A 150 21.09 39.16 -27.12
CA GLN A 150 20.95 38.42 -25.85
C GLN A 150 19.51 37.95 -25.57
N GLN A 151 18.76 37.60 -26.61
CA GLN A 151 17.41 37.03 -26.49
C GLN A 151 17.44 35.49 -26.57
N LEU A 152 16.49 34.84 -25.90
CA LEU A 152 16.25 33.41 -25.98
C LEU A 152 14.80 33.17 -26.41
N ARG A 153 14.58 32.26 -27.35
CA ARG A 153 13.26 31.73 -27.69
C ARG A 153 13.14 30.32 -27.14
N VAL A 154 12.11 30.09 -26.33
CA VAL A 154 11.80 28.78 -25.75
C VAL A 154 10.50 28.28 -26.36
N GLY A 155 10.53 27.09 -26.95
CA GLY A 155 9.34 26.40 -27.47
C GLY A 155 9.08 25.13 -26.68
N PHE A 156 7.81 24.79 -26.47
CA PHE A 156 7.40 23.54 -25.83
C PHE A 156 5.96 23.19 -26.18
N THR A 157 5.62 21.91 -26.08
CA THR A 157 4.25 21.40 -26.28
C THR A 157 3.50 21.39 -24.95
N LEU A 158 2.27 21.90 -24.97
CA LEU A 158 1.43 22.04 -23.75
C LEU A 158 0.78 20.72 -23.36
N TRP A 159 0.48 20.58 -22.07
CA TRP A 159 -0.34 19.50 -21.55
C TRP A 159 -1.83 19.70 -21.90
N ASN A 160 -2.62 18.63 -21.86
CA ASN A 160 -4.03 18.61 -22.26
C ASN A 160 -5.01 19.08 -21.17
N GLU A 161 -4.52 19.76 -20.13
CA GLU A 161 -5.31 20.28 -19.03
C GLU A 161 -5.36 21.81 -19.09
N SER A 162 -6.56 22.37 -18.98
CA SER A 162 -6.76 23.82 -18.85
C SER A 162 -6.62 24.22 -17.39
N THR A 163 -5.37 24.29 -16.92
CA THR A 163 -5.01 24.73 -15.55
C THR A 163 -4.99 26.23 -15.41
#